data_AF-A0A1G3SNN5-F1
#
_entry.id   AF-A0A1G3SNN5-F1
#
_cell.length_a   1.000
_cell.length_b   1.000
_cell.length_c   1.000
_cell.angle_alpha   90.00
_cell.angle_beta   90.00
_cell.angle_gamma   90.00
#
_symmetry.space_group_name_H-M   'P 1'
#
loop_
_entity.id
_entity.type
_entity.pdbx_description
1 polymer ?
#
loop_
_entity_poly.entity_id
_entity_poly.type
_entity_poly.pdbx_seq_one_letter_code
_entity_poly.pdbx_strand_id
1 'polypeptide(L)'
;MLPIIVEAATNFCIHQIRLPYDLVPTSAKKRTLLAYIDIETTNGESHRAYIGCDAMLIQSIAEIFLGEDESDEQTLIDMLLETTNMIVGSAKVLASELYETTMTIATPFVLSHEEIASLHLDDVQCIGIDGGEMTIALQRL
;
A
#
# COMPACT_ATOMS: atom_id res chain seq x y z
N MET A 1 -10.68 -4.31 -8.66
CA MET A 1 -9.62 -3.32 -8.38
C MET A 1 -8.51 -3.87 -7.49
N LEU A 2 -8.81 -4.58 -6.39
CA LEU A 2 -7.76 -5.12 -5.51
C LEU A 2 -6.66 -5.91 -6.25
N PRO A 3 -6.96 -6.82 -7.21
CA PRO A 3 -5.91 -7.54 -7.95
C PRO A 3 -4.93 -6.61 -8.70
N ILE A 4 -5.43 -5.48 -9.24
CA ILE A 4 -4.60 -4.49 -9.95
C ILE A 4 -3.66 -3.77 -8.98
N ILE A 5 -4.15 -3.44 -7.78
CA ILE A 5 -3.32 -2.80 -6.74
C ILE A 5 -2.27 -3.77 -6.21
N VAL A 6 -2.64 -5.04 -6.03
CA VAL A 6 -1.70 -6.11 -5.65
C VAL A 6 -0.63 -6.27 -6.73
N GLU A 7 -1.01 -6.31 -8.01
CA GLU A 7 -0.06 -6.37 -9.12
C GLU A 7 0.90 -5.15 -9.12
N ALA A 8 0.37 -3.95 -8.95
CA ALA A 8 1.18 -2.73 -8.81
C ALA A 8 2.15 -2.81 -7.63
N ALA A 9 1.73 -3.35 -6.48
CA ALA A 9 2.58 -3.55 -5.32
C ALA A 9 3.67 -4.59 -5.58
N THR A 10 3.36 -5.70 -6.27
CA THR A 10 4.39 -6.67 -6.66
C THR A 10 5.41 -6.09 -7.63
N ASN A 11 4.96 -5.20 -8.53
CA ASN A 11 5.85 -4.43 -9.41
C ASN A 11 6.72 -3.45 -8.62
N PHE A 12 6.17 -2.81 -7.57
CA PHE A 12 6.95 -2.00 -6.64
C PHE A 12 8.04 -2.85 -5.96
N CYS A 13 7.71 -4.04 -5.46
CA CYS A 13 8.66 -4.96 -4.86
C CYS A 13 9.81 -5.31 -5.80
N ILE A 14 9.50 -5.75 -7.03
CA ILE A 14 10.52 -6.21 -7.99
C ILE A 14 11.33 -5.04 -8.56
N HIS A 15 10.69 -3.93 -8.91
CA HIS A 15 11.31 -2.90 -9.75
C HIS A 15 11.81 -1.69 -8.97
N GLN A 16 11.12 -1.32 -7.88
CA GLN A 16 11.47 -0.12 -7.10
C GLN A 16 12.42 -0.48 -5.96
N ILE A 17 12.01 -1.40 -5.09
CA ILE A 17 12.82 -1.80 -3.93
C ILE A 17 13.72 -3.02 -4.19
N ARG A 18 13.48 -3.73 -5.29
CA ARG A 18 14.28 -4.89 -5.76
C ARG A 18 14.41 -6.01 -4.73
N LEU A 19 13.35 -6.22 -3.95
CA LEU A 19 13.28 -7.28 -2.96
C LEU A 19 12.36 -8.42 -3.45
N PRO A 20 12.71 -9.68 -3.14
CA PRO A 20 11.81 -10.80 -3.39
C PRO A 20 10.54 -10.64 -2.54
N TYR A 21 9.42 -11.14 -3.07
CA TYR A 21 8.15 -11.12 -2.38
C TYR A 21 7.46 -12.47 -2.45
N ASP A 22 6.60 -12.73 -1.47
CA ASP A 22 5.68 -13.86 -1.45
C ASP A 22 4.27 -13.36 -1.12
N LEU A 23 3.25 -13.84 -1.84
CA LEU A 23 1.87 -13.61 -1.43
C LEU A 23 1.55 -14.53 -0.25
N VAL A 24 1.21 -13.92 0.89
CA VAL A 24 0.95 -14.66 2.13
C VAL A 24 -0.53 -14.55 2.53
N PRO A 25 -1.08 -15.56 3.22
CA PRO A 25 -2.39 -15.43 3.85
C PRO A 25 -2.42 -14.23 4.80
N THR A 26 -3.60 -13.68 5.03
CA THR A 26 -3.79 -12.56 5.96
C THR A 26 -3.17 -12.89 7.32
N SER A 27 -2.16 -12.12 7.70
CA SER A 27 -1.34 -12.38 8.88
C SER A 27 -1.98 -11.80 10.14
N ALA A 28 -1.60 -12.34 11.30
CA ALA A 28 -2.06 -11.84 12.58
C ALA A 28 -1.41 -10.47 12.85
N LYS A 29 -2.23 -9.41 12.84
CA LYS A 29 -1.98 -8.02 13.30
C LYS A 29 -0.56 -7.77 13.84
N LYS A 30 0.43 -7.65 12.96
CA LYS A 30 1.67 -6.96 13.29
C LYS A 30 1.34 -5.47 13.53
N ARG A 31 2.20 -4.76 14.27
CA ARG A 31 2.06 -3.31 14.41
C ARG A 31 2.43 -2.67 13.05
N THR A 32 1.41 -2.27 12.32
CA THR A 32 1.51 -1.81 10.92
C THR A 32 1.15 -0.33 10.87
N LEU A 33 2.00 0.48 10.22
CA LEU A 33 1.59 1.81 9.79
C LEU A 33 0.66 1.64 8.58
N LEU A 34 -0.51 2.26 8.61
CA LEU A 34 -1.53 2.07 7.57
C LEU A 34 -1.91 3.43 6.99
N ALA A 35 -1.84 3.53 5.67
CA ALA A 35 -2.30 4.68 4.91
C ALA A 35 -3.44 4.28 3.99
N TYR A 36 -4.25 5.25 3.59
CA TYR A 36 -5.29 5.06 2.59
C TYR A 36 -5.27 6.16 1.54
N ILE A 37 -5.84 5.84 0.38
CA ILE A 37 -6.05 6.77 -0.73
C ILE A 37 -7.40 6.47 -1.36
N ASP A 38 -8.19 7.51 -1.57
CA ASP A 38 -9.49 7.40 -2.23
C ASP A 38 -9.31 7.34 -3.74
N ILE A 39 -10.08 6.46 -4.39
CA ILE A 39 -10.05 6.18 -5.81
C ILE A 39 -11.47 6.30 -6.37
N GLU A 40 -11.63 7.09 -7.42
CA GLU A 40 -12.86 7.20 -8.19
C GLU A 40 -12.66 6.59 -9.57
N THR A 41 -13.57 5.72 -9.98
CA THR A 41 -13.61 5.14 -11.33
C THR A 41 -14.59 5.88 -12.23
N THR A 42 -14.41 5.80 -13.55
CA THR A 42 -15.28 6.50 -14.53
C THR A 42 -16.74 6.08 -14.51
N ASN A 43 -17.06 4.92 -13.95
CA ASN A 43 -18.43 4.47 -13.71
C ASN A 43 -19.09 5.14 -12.48
N GLY A 44 -18.36 6.02 -11.78
CA GLY A 44 -18.83 6.74 -10.59
C GLY A 44 -18.70 5.95 -9.28
N GLU A 45 -18.02 4.79 -9.28
CA GLU A 45 -17.77 4.06 -8.04
C GLU A 45 -16.58 4.65 -7.29
N SER A 46 -16.77 4.87 -5.99
CA SER A 46 -15.73 5.33 -5.09
C SER A 46 -15.23 4.17 -4.23
N HIS A 47 -13.91 4.06 -4.14
CA HIS A 47 -13.23 3.05 -3.35
C HIS A 47 -12.16 3.73 -2.49
N ARG A 48 -11.80 3.08 -1.39
CA ARG A 48 -10.65 3.43 -0.57
C ARG A 48 -9.67 2.29 -0.60
N ALA A 49 -8.48 2.54 -1.11
CA ALA A 49 -7.38 1.58 -1.07
C ALA A 49 -6.55 1.84 0.18
N TYR A 50 -6.15 0.78 0.87
CA TYR A 50 -5.28 0.84 2.03
C TYR A 50 -3.96 0.15 1.71
N ILE A 51 -2.86 0.80 2.08
CA ILE A 51 -1.51 0.25 2.01
C ILE A 51 -0.92 0.37 3.40
N GLY A 52 -0.47 -0.75 3.95
CA GLY A 52 0.19 -0.78 5.25
C GLY A 52 1.49 -1.54 5.19
N CYS A 53 2.46 -1.09 5.98
CA CYS A 53 3.73 -1.77 6.14
C CYS A 53 4.00 -2.01 7.62
N ASP A 54 4.50 -3.19 7.96
CA ASP A 54 5.06 -3.39 9.30
C ASP A 54 6.34 -2.56 9.48
N ALA A 55 6.75 -2.38 10.73
CA ALA A 55 7.89 -1.53 11.08
C ALA A 55 9.20 -1.94 10.36
N MET A 56 9.39 -3.24 10.15
CA MET A 56 10.56 -3.77 9.45
C MET A 56 10.54 -3.33 7.98
N LEU A 57 9.44 -3.58 7.28
CA LEU A 57 9.35 -3.26 5.86
C LEU A 57 9.46 -1.75 5.61
N ILE A 58 8.77 -0.93 6.40
CA ILE A 58 8.81 0.53 6.17
C ILE A 58 10.20 1.11 6.44
N GLN A 59 10.94 0.58 7.43
CA GLN A 59 12.34 0.95 7.63
C GLN A 59 13.21 0.53 6.45
N SER A 60 13.05 -0.69 5.93
CA SER A 60 13.80 -1.14 4.75
C SER A 60 13.50 -0.29 3.52
N ILE A 61 12.25 0.14 3.33
CA ILE A 61 11.88 1.07 2.26
C ILE A 61 12.57 2.43 2.49
N ALA A 62 12.53 2.98 3.71
CA ALA A 62 13.20 4.23 4.05
C ALA A 62 14.72 4.15 3.80
N GLU A 63 15.37 3.06 4.20
CA GLU A 63 16.79 2.82 3.95
C GLU A 63 17.11 2.79 2.44
N ILE A 64 16.30 2.10 1.64
CA ILE A 64 16.50 2.00 0.19
C ILE A 64 16.37 3.36 -0.51
N PHE A 65 15.41 4.19 -0.10
CA PHE A 65 15.13 5.46 -0.76
C PHE A 65 15.94 6.64 -0.19
N LEU A 66 16.21 6.64 1.12
CA LEU A 66 16.83 7.76 1.83
C LEU A 66 18.27 7.46 2.28
N GLY A 67 18.66 6.17 2.36
CA GLY A 67 19.97 5.75 2.87
C GLY A 67 20.10 5.85 4.39
N GLU A 68 18.97 5.84 5.11
CA GLU A 68 18.91 5.94 6.57
C GLU A 68 18.75 4.56 7.21
N ASP A 69 19.71 4.17 8.06
CA ASP A 69 19.67 2.90 8.79
C ASP A 69 18.55 2.87 9.86
N GLU A 70 18.24 4.04 10.45
CA GLU A 70 17.17 4.22 11.43
C GLU A 70 16.48 5.56 11.14
N SER A 71 15.17 5.51 10.91
CA SER A 71 14.36 6.69 10.61
C SER A 71 13.39 6.97 11.76
N ASP A 72 13.14 8.25 12.03
CA ASP A 72 12.11 8.64 12.99
C ASP A 72 10.69 8.36 12.47
N GLU A 73 9.70 8.38 13.38
CA GLU A 73 8.30 8.07 13.06
C GLU A 73 7.73 8.95 11.95
N GLN A 74 8.10 10.23 11.90
CA GLN A 74 7.58 11.15 10.87
C GLN A 74 8.13 10.77 9.50
N THR A 75 9.41 10.48 9.41
CA THR A 75 10.05 10.01 8.18
C THR A 75 9.43 8.70 7.69
N LEU A 76 9.13 7.75 8.58
CA LEU A 76 8.46 6.49 8.21
C LEU A 76 7.02 6.71 7.73
N ILE A 77 6.29 7.66 8.32
CA ILE A 77 4.94 8.04 7.88
C ILE A 77 5.00 8.67 6.49
N ASP A 78 5.92 9.61 6.26
CA ASP A 78 6.07 10.26 4.96
C ASP A 78 6.45 9.25 3.87
N MET A 79 7.35 8.31 4.20
CA MET A 79 7.70 7.21 3.31
C MET A 79 6.53 6.27 3.02
N LEU A 80 5.64 6.02 3.99
CA LEU A 80 4.44 5.22 3.75
C LEU A 80 3.46 5.93 2.81
N LEU A 81 3.28 7.24 2.98
CA LEU A 81 2.42 8.05 2.11
C LEU A 81 2.96 8.05 0.67
N GLU A 82 4.27 8.25 0.49
CA GLU A 82 4.89 8.20 -0.83
C GLU A 82 4.79 6.79 -1.44
N THR A 83 5.05 5.74 -0.66
CA THR A 83 4.88 4.34 -1.08
C THR A 83 3.45 4.06 -1.54
N THR A 84 2.46 4.56 -0.80
CA THR A 84 1.04 4.44 -1.14
C THR A 84 0.74 5.12 -2.48
N ASN A 85 1.26 6.34 -2.67
CA ASN A 85 1.14 7.09 -3.91
C ASN A 85 1.78 6.36 -5.09
N MET A 86 2.98 5.81 -4.92
CA MET A 86 3.68 5.07 -5.97
C MET A 86 2.91 3.81 -6.40
N ILE A 87 2.43 3.02 -5.43
CA ILE A 87 1.71 1.78 -5.69
C ILE A 87 0.37 2.08 -6.37
N VAL A 88 -0.44 2.97 -5.79
CA VAL A 88 -1.78 3.24 -6.33
C VAL A 88 -1.73 4.07 -7.61
N GLY A 89 -0.72 4.95 -7.75
CA GLY A 89 -0.40 5.63 -9.00
C GLY A 89 -0.01 4.66 -10.11
N SER A 90 0.79 3.64 -9.82
CA SER A 90 1.10 2.56 -10.76
C SER A 90 -0.14 1.73 -11.10
N ALA A 91 -0.99 1.42 -10.12
CA ALA A 91 -2.26 0.72 -10.34
C ALA A 91 -3.20 1.48 -11.28
N LYS A 92 -3.27 2.82 -11.17
CA LYS A 92 -4.02 3.68 -12.10
C LYS A 92 -3.53 3.53 -13.54
N VAL A 93 -2.21 3.47 -13.76
CA VAL A 93 -1.64 3.27 -15.10
C VAL A 93 -1.98 1.88 -15.62
N LEU A 94 -1.77 0.83 -14.82
CA LEU A 94 -2.11 -0.56 -15.18
C LEU A 94 -3.59 -0.72 -15.52
N ALA A 95 -4.48 -0.09 -14.75
CA ALA A 95 -5.92 -0.11 -15.01
C ALA A 95 -6.28 0.47 -16.38
N SER A 96 -5.64 1.56 -16.77
CA SER A 96 -5.87 2.21 -18.06
C SER A 96 -5.33 1.40 -19.22
N GLU A 97 -4.16 0.76 -19.06
CA GLU A 97 -3.48 0.04 -20.14
C GLU A 97 -4.05 -1.36 -20.38
N LEU A 98 -4.44 -2.06 -19.31
CA LEU A 98 -4.82 -3.48 -19.39
C LEU A 98 -6.33 -3.72 -19.28
N TYR A 99 -7.07 -2.79 -18.69
CA TYR A 99 -8.48 -3.00 -18.31
C TYR A 99 -9.41 -1.89 -18.81
N GLU A 100 -8.93 -0.99 -19.67
CA GLU A 100 -9.68 0.16 -20.23
C GLU A 100 -10.42 0.97 -19.14
N THR A 101 -9.90 0.95 -17.91
CA THR A 101 -10.53 1.56 -16.74
C THR A 101 -9.72 2.78 -16.34
N THR A 102 -10.33 3.96 -16.38
CA THR A 102 -9.69 5.18 -15.88
C THR A 102 -10.01 5.38 -14.42
N MET A 103 -8.97 5.69 -13.65
CA MET A 103 -9.04 5.99 -12.22
C MET A 103 -8.56 7.41 -11.95
N THR A 104 -9.25 8.09 -11.05
CA THR A 104 -8.76 9.31 -10.38
C THR A 104 -8.39 8.91 -8.97
N ILE A 105 -7.25 9.39 -8.48
CA ILE A 105 -6.75 9.06 -7.14
C ILE A 105 -6.54 10.37 -6.37
N ALA A 106 -6.93 10.38 -5.10
CA ALA A 106 -6.72 11.51 -4.20
C ALA A 106 -5.28 11.55 -3.68
N THR A 107 -5.01 12.37 -2.65
CA THR A 107 -3.77 12.27 -1.89
C THR A 107 -3.91 11.25 -0.76
N PRO A 108 -2.83 10.54 -0.40
CA PRO A 108 -2.88 9.55 0.67
C PRO A 108 -2.94 10.21 2.06
N PHE A 109 -3.51 9.50 3.02
CA PHE A 109 -3.59 9.88 4.43
C PHE A 109 -3.19 8.70 5.32
N VAL A 110 -2.51 8.98 6.43
CA VAL A 110 -2.17 7.95 7.43
C VAL A 110 -3.31 7.80 8.43
N LEU A 111 -3.57 6.59 8.89
CA LEU A 111 -4.51 6.28 9.96
C LEU A 111 -3.81 6.29 11.31
N SER A 112 -4.50 6.82 12.32
CA SER A 112 -4.09 6.68 13.71
C SER A 112 -4.24 5.23 14.20
N HIS A 113 -3.55 4.89 15.28
CA HIS A 113 -3.64 3.57 15.91
C HIS A 113 -5.08 3.23 16.35
N GLU A 114 -5.86 4.23 16.78
CA GLU A 114 -7.27 4.06 17.17
C GLU A 114 -8.16 3.73 15.96
N GLU A 115 -7.96 4.42 14.84
CA GLU A 115 -8.68 4.16 13.60
C GLU A 115 -8.39 2.75 13.07
N ILE A 116 -7.11 2.34 13.05
CA ILE A 116 -6.70 0.99 12.65
C ILE A 116 -7.37 -0.08 13.52
N ALA A 117 -7.49 0.15 14.83
CA ALA A 117 -8.10 -0.80 15.75
C ALA A 117 -9.60 -1.02 15.47
N SER A 118 -10.29 0.02 15.00
CA SER A 118 -11.72 0.00 14.64
C SER A 118 -12.00 -0.43 13.20
N LEU A 119 -10.95 -0.56 12.38
CA LEU A 119 -11.10 -0.81 10.95
C LEU A 119 -11.48 -2.26 10.67
N HIS A 120 -12.52 -2.43 9.85
CA HIS A 120 -12.94 -3.71 9.30
C HIS A 120 -12.64 -3.70 7.79
N LEU A 121 -11.69 -4.56 7.38
CA LEU A 121 -11.28 -4.72 5.99
C LEU A 121 -11.79 -6.06 5.49
N ASP A 122 -12.70 -6.03 4.51
CA ASP A 122 -13.31 -7.24 3.96
C ASP A 122 -12.40 -7.91 2.91
N ASP A 123 -11.82 -7.12 1.99
CA ASP A 123 -10.94 -7.60 0.94
C ASP A 123 -9.49 -7.20 1.24
N VAL A 124 -8.67 -8.17 1.69
CA VAL A 124 -7.27 -7.97 2.09
C VAL A 124 -6.34 -8.97 1.43
N GLN A 125 -5.21 -8.50 0.90
CA GLN A 125 -4.07 -9.28 0.48
C GLN A 125 -2.83 -8.85 1.26
N CYS A 126 -2.06 -9.80 1.77
CA CYS A 126 -0.76 -9.56 2.39
C CYS A 126 0.38 -10.01 1.47
N ILE A 127 1.50 -9.28 1.50
CA ILE A 127 2.71 -9.60 0.76
C ILE A 127 3.87 -9.63 1.77
N GLY A 128 4.53 -10.77 1.90
CA GLY A 128 5.77 -10.90 2.68
C GLY A 128 6.95 -10.43 1.85
N ILE A 129 7.80 -9.57 2.40
CA ILE A 129 8.94 -8.96 1.70
C ILE A 129 10.13 -8.91 2.67
N ASP A 130 11.17 -9.71 2.42
CA ASP A 130 12.39 -9.77 3.23
C ASP A 130 12.16 -9.84 4.76
N GLY A 131 11.20 -10.65 5.20
CA GLY A 131 10.82 -10.80 6.62
C GLY A 131 9.83 -9.75 7.14
N GLY A 132 9.68 -8.63 6.43
CA GLY A 132 8.62 -7.64 6.61
C GLY A 132 7.31 -8.03 5.92
N GLU A 133 6.28 -7.21 6.09
CA GLU A 133 4.95 -7.47 5.56
C GLU A 133 4.27 -6.19 5.07
N MET A 134 3.71 -6.25 3.87
CA MET A 134 2.81 -5.25 3.30
C MET A 134 1.37 -5.77 3.33
N THR A 135 0.45 -4.94 3.81
CA THR A 135 -0.99 -5.19 3.76
C THR A 135 -1.61 -4.30 2.69
N ILE A 136 -2.43 -4.88 1.83
CA ILE A 136 -3.18 -4.18 0.79
C ILE A 136 -4.64 -4.51 0.97
N ALA A 137 -5.49 -3.50 1.06
CA ALA A 137 -6.93 -3.71 1.16
C ALA A 137 -7.70 -2.74 0.29
N LEU A 138 -8.95 -3.10 -0.01
CA LEU A 138 -9.86 -2.25 -0.75
C LEU A 138 -11.22 -2.25 -0.07
N GLN A 139 -11.79 -1.07 0.11
CA GLN A 139 -13.16 -0.88 0.61
C GLN A 139 -13.96 -0.06 -0.41
N ARG A 140 -15.21 -0.43 -0.64
CA ARG A 140 -16.16 0.42 -1.39
C ARG A 140 -16.76 1.47 -0.45
N LEU A 141 -16.85 2.71 -0.92
CA LEU A 141 -17.46 3.83 -0.19
C LEU A 141 -18.96 4.01 -0.52
#